data_AF-A0A962W0D4-F1
#
_entry.id   AF-A0A962W0D4-F1
#
_cell.length_a   1.000
_cell.length_b   1.000
_cell.length_c   1.000
_cell.angle_alpha   90.00
_cell.angle_beta   90.00
_cell.angle_gamma   90.00
#
_symmetry.space_group_name_H-M   'P 1'
#
loop_
_entity.id
_entity.type
_entity.pdbx_description
1 polymer ?
#
loop_
_entity_poly.entity_id
_entity_poly.type
_entity_poly.pdbx_seq_one_letter_code
_entity_poly.pdbx_strand_id
1 'polypeptide(L)'
;MRINLAFSGIVAVAGLMIAGPAHPQGALAEEIWSANFCQQAVSLAQQHGESPQALNQVDCQGMADNYQPSYWQCVFAALKADARLKLEVARQKCLVGY
;
A
#
# COMPACT_ATOMS: atom_id res chain seq x y z
N MET A 1 -39.80 -43.70 -1.29
CA MET A 1 -39.71 -43.51 -2.75
C MET A 1 -39.15 -42.11 -3.00
N ARG A 2 -38.02 -42.01 -3.70
CA ARG A 2 -37.27 -40.78 -4.01
C ARG A 2 -37.94 -39.99 -5.13
N ILE A 3 -37.97 -38.66 -5.02
CA ILE A 3 -37.85 -37.77 -6.20
C ILE A 3 -37.05 -36.53 -5.77
N ASN A 4 -35.82 -36.42 -6.28
CA ASN A 4 -35.02 -35.20 -6.33
C ASN A 4 -35.52 -34.35 -7.50
N LEU A 5 -35.67 -33.03 -7.33
CA LEU A 5 -35.60 -32.08 -8.45
C LEU A 5 -35.12 -30.71 -7.95
N ALA A 6 -33.87 -30.41 -8.29
CA ALA A 6 -33.26 -29.10 -8.17
C ALA A 6 -33.82 -28.17 -9.25
N PHE A 7 -34.09 -26.91 -8.91
CA PHE A 7 -34.17 -25.83 -9.89
C PHE A 7 -33.52 -24.56 -9.33
N SER A 8 -32.36 -24.28 -9.90
CA SER A 8 -31.60 -23.03 -9.82
C SER A 8 -32.49 -21.82 -10.14
N GLY A 9 -32.56 -20.87 -9.21
CA GLY A 9 -33.01 -19.51 -9.47
C GLY A 9 -31.85 -18.55 -9.22
N ILE A 10 -31.03 -18.31 -10.24
CA ILE A 10 -29.96 -17.29 -10.19
C ILE A 10 -30.64 -15.93 -10.37
N VAL A 11 -30.67 -15.12 -9.31
CA VAL A 11 -31.07 -13.72 -9.37
C VAL A 11 -29.91 -12.93 -9.99
N ALA A 12 -30.04 -12.58 -11.26
CA ALA A 12 -29.11 -11.68 -11.94
C ALA A 12 -29.33 -10.25 -11.43
N VAL A 13 -28.47 -9.79 -10.51
CA VAL A 13 -28.40 -8.38 -10.13
C VAL A 13 -27.63 -7.64 -11.23
N ALA A 14 -28.35 -6.95 -12.11
CA ALA A 14 -27.75 -6.02 -13.06
C ALA A 14 -27.26 -4.77 -12.30
N GLY A 15 -25.99 -4.78 -11.91
CA GLY A 15 -25.31 -3.61 -11.36
C GLY A 15 -25.07 -2.58 -12.47
N LEU A 16 -25.82 -1.48 -12.43
CA LEU A 16 -25.59 -0.27 -13.22
C LEU A 16 -24.26 0.35 -12.77
N MET A 17 -23.18 0.06 -13.50
CA MET A 17 -21.91 0.79 -13.39
C MET A 17 -22.08 2.15 -14.05
N ILE A 18 -22.27 3.20 -13.25
CA ILE A 18 -22.23 4.59 -13.69
C ILE A 18 -20.76 4.92 -13.97
N ALA A 19 -20.34 4.83 -15.23
CA ALA A 19 -19.05 5.32 -15.68
C ALA A 19 -19.13 6.87 -15.80
N GLY A 20 -18.87 7.55 -14.68
CA GLY A 20 -18.60 8.99 -14.67
C GLY A 20 -17.19 9.29 -15.17
N PRO A 21 -16.93 10.49 -15.72
CA PRO A 21 -15.65 10.81 -16.36
C PRO A 21 -14.53 10.81 -15.31
N ALA A 22 -13.54 9.95 -15.51
CA ALA A 22 -12.33 9.85 -14.71
C ALA A 22 -11.46 11.10 -14.93
N HIS A 23 -11.77 12.17 -14.19
CA HIS A 23 -10.79 13.21 -13.85
C HIS A 23 -9.60 12.56 -13.12
N PRO A 24 -8.39 13.17 -13.11
CA PRO A 24 -7.13 12.49 -12.76
C PRO A 24 -7.03 12.21 -11.26
N GLN A 25 -7.80 11.23 -10.80
CA GLN A 25 -7.76 10.67 -9.44
C GLN A 25 -6.53 9.78 -9.25
N GLY A 26 -5.81 9.44 -10.33
CA GLY A 26 -4.58 8.65 -10.30
C GLY A 26 -3.49 9.32 -9.48
N ALA A 27 -3.11 10.56 -9.81
CA ALA A 27 -2.02 11.28 -9.12
C ALA A 27 -2.31 11.50 -7.62
N LEU A 28 -3.54 11.92 -7.28
CA LEU A 28 -3.96 12.11 -5.89
C LEU A 28 -4.06 10.80 -5.12
N ALA A 29 -4.50 9.71 -5.77
CA ALA A 29 -4.47 8.38 -5.17
C ALA A 29 -3.03 7.91 -4.98
N GLU A 30 -2.15 8.12 -5.95
CA GLU A 30 -0.75 7.75 -5.85
C GLU A 30 -0.05 8.49 -4.71
N GLU A 31 -0.28 9.81 -4.52
CA GLU A 31 0.24 10.54 -3.36
C GLU A 31 -0.29 10.02 -2.02
N ILE A 32 -1.62 9.83 -1.90
CA ILE A 32 -2.24 9.32 -0.66
C ILE A 32 -1.72 7.92 -0.33
N TRP A 33 -1.53 7.08 -1.35
CA TRP A 33 -1.02 5.73 -1.16
C TRP A 33 0.47 5.72 -0.82
N SER A 34 1.26 6.59 -1.45
CA SER A 34 2.69 6.77 -1.17
C SER A 34 2.91 7.19 0.28
N ALA A 35 2.21 8.22 0.75
CA ALA A 35 2.27 8.69 2.13
C ALA A 35 1.79 7.61 3.12
N ASN A 36 0.72 6.87 2.79
CA ASN A 36 0.21 5.80 3.63
C ASN A 36 1.19 4.62 3.74
N PHE A 37 1.85 4.21 2.65
CA PHE A 37 2.88 3.16 2.72
C PHE A 37 4.12 3.62 3.49
N CYS A 38 4.51 4.89 3.36
CA CYS A 38 5.58 5.47 4.16
C CYS A 38 5.25 5.43 5.66
N GLN A 39 4.06 5.87 6.06
CA GLN A 39 3.62 5.82 7.46
C GLN A 39 3.58 4.40 8.02
N GLN A 40 3.14 3.42 7.20
CA GLN A 40 3.17 2.01 7.57
C GLN A 40 4.60 1.48 7.73
N ALA A 41 5.53 1.87 6.87
CA ALA A 41 6.94 1.51 6.97
C ALA A 41 7.59 2.09 8.23
N VAL A 42 7.35 3.38 8.52
CA VAL A 42 7.83 4.05 9.74
C VAL A 42 7.28 3.37 11.00
N SER A 43 5.97 3.11 11.02
CA SER A 43 5.31 2.43 12.15
C SER A 43 5.87 1.03 12.37
N LEU A 44 6.13 0.29 11.29
CA LEU A 44 6.70 -1.06 11.36
C LEU A 44 8.15 -1.03 11.86
N ALA A 45 8.97 -0.10 11.38
CA ALA A 45 10.33 0.08 11.87
C ALA A 45 10.37 0.50 13.35
N GLN A 46 9.40 1.30 13.80
CA GLN A 46 9.23 1.60 15.23
C GLN A 46 8.90 0.35 16.05
N GLN A 47 8.03 -0.53 15.55
CA GLN A 47 7.72 -1.82 16.18
C GLN A 47 8.93 -2.75 16.25
N HIS A 48 9.86 -2.63 15.28
CA HIS A 48 11.14 -3.35 15.30
C HIS A 48 12.15 -2.77 16.29
N GLY A 49 11.81 -1.66 16.96
CA GLY A 49 12.66 -1.03 17.98
C GLY A 49 13.61 0.04 17.42
N GLU A 50 13.37 0.56 16.20
CA GLU A 50 14.10 1.74 15.76
C GLU A 50 13.77 2.96 16.63
N SER A 51 14.79 3.77 16.90
CA SER A 51 14.62 4.95 17.73
C SER A 51 13.79 6.01 16.99
N PRO A 52 12.89 6.72 17.70
CA PRO A 52 12.11 7.80 17.10
C PRO A 52 12.97 8.89 16.45
N GLN A 53 14.21 9.12 16.93
CA GLN A 53 15.12 10.09 16.30
C GLN A 53 15.59 9.67 14.90
N ALA A 54 15.72 8.37 14.64
CA ALA A 54 16.05 7.86 13.31
C ALA A 54 14.83 7.94 12.38
N LEU A 55 13.64 7.63 12.91
CA LEU A 55 12.38 7.63 12.17
C LEU A 55 11.88 9.04 11.81
N ASN A 56 12.08 10.02 12.69
CA ASN A 56 11.70 11.42 12.45
C ASN A 56 12.47 12.09 11.30
N GLN A 57 13.50 11.45 10.75
CA GLN A 57 14.19 11.93 9.54
C GLN A 57 13.41 11.60 8.26
N VAL A 58 12.38 10.75 8.36
CA VAL A 58 11.52 10.38 7.25
C VAL A 58 10.26 11.24 7.26
N ASP A 59 10.29 12.30 6.46
CA ASP A 59 9.12 13.12 6.19
C ASP A 59 8.26 12.46 5.09
N CYS A 60 7.31 11.62 5.50
CA CYS A 60 6.40 10.95 4.57
C CYS A 60 5.54 11.89 3.75
N GLN A 61 5.26 13.10 4.24
CA GLN A 61 4.39 14.05 3.57
C GLN A 61 5.20 14.84 2.52
N GLY A 62 6.39 15.31 2.87
CA GLY A 62 7.32 15.94 1.91
C GLY A 62 7.91 14.97 0.88
N MET A 63 7.85 13.66 1.13
CA MET A 63 8.34 12.63 0.20
C MET A 63 7.25 12.06 -0.73
N ALA A 64 5.96 12.37 -0.51
CA ALA A 64 4.87 11.85 -1.33
C ALA A 64 4.99 12.29 -2.81
N ASP A 65 5.42 13.53 -3.03
CA ASP A 65 5.66 14.09 -4.38
C ASP A 65 6.93 13.56 -5.05
N ASN A 66 7.91 13.12 -4.25
CA ASN A 66 9.24 12.75 -4.72
C ASN A 66 9.37 11.26 -5.03
N TYR A 67 8.48 10.43 -4.48
CA TYR A 67 8.53 8.98 -4.58
C TYR A 67 7.16 8.41 -4.95
N GLN A 68 7.12 7.65 -6.04
CA GLN A 68 5.96 6.90 -6.48
C GLN A 68 5.62 5.81 -5.45
N PRO A 69 4.35 5.36 -5.39
CA PRO A 69 3.91 4.32 -4.46
C PRO A 69 4.73 3.03 -4.49
N SER A 70 5.23 2.64 -5.66
CA SER A 70 6.01 1.40 -5.87
C SER A 70 7.28 1.36 -5.03
N TYR A 71 7.92 2.51 -4.83
CA TYR A 71 9.09 2.64 -3.96
C TYR A 71 8.75 2.28 -2.51
N TRP A 72 7.71 2.91 -1.95
CA TRP A 72 7.31 2.67 -0.56
C TRP A 72 6.71 1.27 -0.35
N GLN A 73 6.07 0.69 -1.37
CA GLN A 73 5.68 -0.72 -1.35
C GLN A 73 6.90 -1.65 -1.21
N CYS A 74 7.99 -1.38 -1.93
CA CYS A 74 9.23 -2.13 -1.78
C CYS A 74 9.81 -1.97 -0.36
N VAL A 75 9.87 -0.73 0.16
CA VAL A 75 10.42 -0.45 1.50
C VAL A 75 9.63 -1.19 2.57
N PHE A 76 8.29 -1.12 2.50
CA PHE A 76 7.41 -1.81 3.42
C PHE A 76 7.56 -3.34 3.33
N ALA A 77 7.64 -3.89 2.12
CA ALA A 77 7.85 -5.32 1.91
C ALA A 77 9.21 -5.79 2.46
N ALA A 78 10.27 -5.01 2.28
CA ALA A 78 11.61 -5.32 2.79
C ALA A 78 11.64 -5.34 4.33
N LEU A 79 10.97 -4.38 4.98
CA LEU A 79 10.84 -4.36 6.44
C LEU A 79 10.00 -5.54 6.94
N LYS A 80 8.91 -5.89 6.26
CA LYS A 80 8.12 -7.08 6.61
C LYS A 80 8.92 -8.38 6.51
N ALA A 81 9.84 -8.47 5.55
CA ALA A 81 10.65 -9.67 5.33
C ALA A 81 11.77 -9.84 6.37
N ASP A 82 12.24 -8.75 6.99
CA ASP A 82 13.33 -8.77 7.96
C ASP A 82 13.10 -7.75 9.09
N ALA A 83 12.75 -8.27 10.26
CA ALA A 83 12.49 -7.46 11.46
C ALA A 83 13.74 -6.77 12.03
N ARG A 84 14.95 -7.14 11.59
CA ARG A 84 16.20 -6.47 11.97
C ARG A 84 16.62 -5.43 10.95
N LEU A 85 15.97 -5.39 9.79
CA LEU A 85 16.26 -4.43 8.75
C LEU A 85 15.82 -3.05 9.20
N LYS A 86 16.74 -2.10 9.04
CA LYS A 86 16.50 -0.70 9.36
C LYS A 86 15.75 0.00 8.24
N LEU A 87 14.90 0.98 8.57
CA LEU A 87 14.11 1.74 7.59
C LEU A 87 15.01 2.38 6.53
N GLU A 88 16.12 2.99 6.94
CA GLU A 88 17.09 3.61 6.04
C GLU A 88 17.74 2.61 5.08
N VAL A 89 18.02 1.39 5.55
CA VAL A 89 18.60 0.34 4.72
C VAL A 89 17.57 -0.22 3.73
N ALA A 90 16.31 -0.38 4.17
CA ALA A 90 15.22 -0.74 3.28
C ALA A 90 15.01 0.30 2.17
N ARG A 91 15.06 1.59 2.51
CA ARG A 91 15.03 2.72 1.57
C ARG A 91 16.17 2.64 0.54
N GLN A 92 17.41 2.49 1.00
CA GLN A 92 18.56 2.32 0.11
C GLN A 92 18.42 1.10 -0.81
N LYS A 93 17.96 -0.03 -0.28
CA LYS A 93 17.76 -1.26 -1.06
C LYS A 93 16.72 -1.07 -2.18
N CYS A 94 15.67 -0.31 -1.92
CA CYS A 94 14.61 -0.03 -2.89
C CYS A 94 14.91 1.15 -3.82
N LEU A 95 15.88 2.01 -3.48
CA LEU A 95 16.41 3.08 -4.34
C LEU A 95 17.26 2.54 -5.49
N VAL A 96 17.92 1.39 -5.33
CA VAL A 96 18.85 0.82 -6.32
C VAL A 96 18.18 0.36 -7.63
N GLY A 97 16.85 0.37 -7.70
CA GLY A 97 16.09 0.03 -8.92
C GLY A 97 14.91 0.96 -9.20
N TYR A 98 14.88 2.15 -8.58
CA TYR A 98 13.83 3.15 -8.72
C TYR A 98 14.23 4.27 -9.67
#